data_AF-A0A7H8L5R9-F1
#
_entry.id   AF-A0A7H8L5R9-F1
#
_cell.length_a   1.000
_cell.length_b   1.000
_cell.length_c   1.000
_cell.angle_alpha   90.00
_cell.angle_beta   90.00
_cell.angle_gamma   90.00
#
_symmetry.space_group_name_H-M   'P 1'
#
loop_
_entity.id
_entity.type
_entity.pdbx_description
1 polymer ?
#
loop_
_entity_poly.entity_id
_entity_poly.type
_entity_poly.pdbx_seq_one_letter_code
_entity_poly.pdbx_strand_id
1 'polypeptide(L)'
;MDGLWPMTASCLAAVAWWRDHGRWTEYPVLGGPFYLGPDGGAHTGVVVAYDADTITTVEGNTNDSGSTEGDGVYRKSRPRRGPGSPYGYGVPAFPEGTVSADPALGGVPAARTSGQATTPPSAPPRWPGRYLRVRTPMLHGDDVLMWQRRLAARGWSISADGWYGPSSAGVCRAFQQRHGLAVDGVVGPATWAAAWS
;
A
#
# COMPACT_ATOMS: atom_id res chain seq x y z
N MET A 1 14.05 24.11 -6.21
CA MET A 1 13.81 22.64 -6.22
C MET A 1 13.73 22.14 -7.65
N ASP A 2 14.44 22.79 -8.58
CA ASP A 2 14.24 22.60 -10.00
C ASP A 2 15.19 21.50 -10.50
N GLY A 3 14.64 20.53 -11.24
CA GLY A 3 15.43 19.48 -11.87
C GLY A 3 15.61 18.20 -11.04
N LEU A 4 15.05 18.08 -9.84
CA LEU A 4 15.09 16.81 -9.09
C LEU A 4 14.12 15.76 -9.67
N TRP A 5 12.96 16.19 -10.17
CA TRP A 5 11.89 15.34 -10.69
C TRP A 5 10.98 16.13 -11.66
N PRO A 6 10.21 15.47 -12.54
CA PRO A 6 9.29 16.13 -13.44
C PRO A 6 8.06 16.65 -12.69
N MET A 7 7.76 17.94 -12.85
CA MET A 7 6.57 18.59 -12.27
C MET A 7 5.35 18.39 -13.16
N THR A 8 4.77 17.19 -13.16
CA THR A 8 3.62 16.85 -14.01
C THR A 8 2.70 15.82 -13.36
N ALA A 9 1.41 15.89 -13.67
CA ALA A 9 0.44 14.86 -13.33
C ALA A 9 0.35 13.74 -14.39
N SER A 10 0.96 13.93 -15.57
CA SER A 10 0.92 12.95 -16.66
C SER A 10 2.09 11.97 -16.57
N CYS A 11 1.78 10.68 -16.47
CA CYS A 11 2.79 9.63 -16.46
C CYS A 11 3.62 9.63 -17.74
N LEU A 12 2.99 9.77 -18.91
CA LEU A 12 3.70 9.84 -20.19
C LEU A 12 4.66 11.04 -20.27
N ALA A 13 4.20 12.21 -19.81
CA ALA A 13 5.05 13.40 -19.77
C ALA A 13 6.23 13.21 -18.80
N ALA A 14 6.01 12.55 -17.67
CA ALA A 14 7.07 12.25 -16.72
C ALA A 14 8.10 11.27 -17.30
N VAL A 15 7.64 10.20 -17.95
CA VAL A 15 8.51 9.21 -18.63
C VAL A 15 9.36 9.89 -19.71
N ALA A 16 8.77 10.74 -20.55
CA ALA A 16 9.50 11.50 -21.55
C ALA A 16 10.57 12.39 -20.91
N TRP A 17 10.19 13.15 -19.87
CA TRP A 17 11.13 14.01 -19.15
C TRP A 17 12.32 13.24 -18.57
N TRP A 18 12.08 12.09 -17.93
CA TRP A 18 13.15 11.25 -17.38
C TRP A 18 14.15 10.82 -18.45
N ARG A 19 13.65 10.43 -19.63
CA ARG A 19 14.47 10.01 -20.77
C ARG A 19 15.28 11.15 -21.36
N ASP A 20 14.65 12.30 -21.57
CA ASP A 20 15.31 13.50 -22.11
C ASP A 20 16.44 14.00 -21.20
N HIS A 21 16.35 13.71 -19.90
CA HIS A 21 17.37 14.06 -18.91
C HIS A 21 18.38 12.93 -18.64
N GLY A 22 18.32 11.82 -19.40
CA GLY A 22 19.22 10.67 -19.21
C GLY A 22 19.05 9.97 -17.85
N ARG A 23 17.88 10.09 -17.24
CA ARG A 23 17.56 9.65 -15.86
C ARG A 23 16.42 8.65 -15.85
N TRP A 24 16.54 7.66 -16.73
CA TRP A 24 15.61 6.55 -16.90
C TRP A 24 16.37 5.23 -16.75
N THR A 25 15.76 4.24 -16.10
CA THR A 25 16.33 2.90 -15.95
C THR A 25 15.25 1.82 -15.96
N GLU A 26 15.64 0.60 -16.30
CA GLU A 26 14.81 -0.61 -16.21
C GLU A 26 14.89 -1.26 -14.81
N TYR A 27 15.72 -0.74 -13.92
CA TYR A 27 15.96 -1.30 -12.59
C TYR A 27 15.30 -0.45 -11.49
N PRO A 28 14.83 -1.08 -10.39
CA PRO A 28 14.22 -0.32 -9.31
C PRO A 28 15.20 0.66 -8.67
N VAL A 29 14.67 1.83 -8.32
CA VAL A 29 15.40 2.91 -7.65
C VAL A 29 14.71 3.19 -6.32
N LEU A 30 15.41 3.02 -5.20
CA LEU A 30 14.83 3.27 -3.88
C LEU A 30 14.45 4.76 -3.75
N GLY A 31 13.20 5.03 -3.37
CA GLY A 31 12.64 6.38 -3.32
C GLY A 31 12.29 6.96 -4.70
N GLY A 32 12.58 6.26 -5.79
CA GLY A 32 12.27 6.69 -7.15
C GLY A 32 10.85 6.31 -7.59
N PRO A 33 10.31 7.02 -8.60
CA PRO A 33 9.03 6.66 -9.19
C PRO A 33 9.17 5.45 -10.11
N PHE A 34 8.15 4.61 -10.12
CA PHE A 34 7.98 3.57 -11.14
C PHE A 34 6.77 3.90 -12.02
N TYR A 35 6.75 3.34 -13.22
CA TYR A 35 5.67 3.57 -14.19
C TYR A 35 5.10 2.27 -14.71
N LEU A 36 3.77 2.19 -14.83
CA LEU A 36 3.03 1.03 -15.35
C LEU A 36 2.43 1.32 -16.72
N GLY A 37 2.04 0.26 -17.42
CA GLY A 37 1.45 0.32 -18.75
C GLY A 37 2.47 0.00 -19.84
N PRO A 38 1.99 -0.26 -21.07
CA PRO A 38 2.86 -0.67 -22.19
C PRO A 38 3.94 0.37 -22.55
N ASP A 39 3.71 1.63 -22.18
CA ASP A 39 4.57 2.79 -22.45
C ASP A 39 4.90 3.59 -21.16
N GLY A 40 4.52 3.06 -20.00
CA GLY A 40 4.64 3.75 -18.71
C GLY A 40 3.58 4.83 -18.47
N GLY A 41 2.55 4.93 -19.32
CA GLY A 41 1.53 5.97 -19.23
C GLY A 41 0.36 5.69 -18.27
N ALA A 42 0.24 4.49 -17.72
CA ALA A 42 -0.99 4.05 -17.06
C ALA A 42 -1.09 4.44 -15.58
N HIS A 43 0.00 4.30 -14.82
CA HIS A 43 -0.01 4.54 -13.38
C HIS A 43 1.41 4.72 -12.84
N THR A 44 1.54 5.40 -11.70
CA THR A 44 2.82 5.61 -11.03
C THR A 44 2.68 5.61 -9.50
N GLY A 45 3.77 5.29 -8.83
CA GLY A 45 3.95 5.43 -7.39
C GLY A 45 5.42 5.41 -7.04
N VAL A 46 5.76 5.23 -5.77
CA VAL A 46 7.14 5.31 -5.29
C VAL A 46 7.63 3.94 -4.81
N VAL A 47 8.85 3.57 -5.19
CA VAL A 47 9.51 2.35 -4.69
C VAL A 47 10.06 2.59 -3.29
N VAL A 48 9.66 1.78 -2.31
CA VAL A 48 10.10 1.90 -0.91
C VAL A 48 10.98 0.74 -0.44
N ALA A 49 10.96 -0.39 -1.15
CA ALA A 49 11.93 -1.48 -1.02
C ALA A 49 12.00 -2.30 -2.31
N TYR A 50 13.05 -3.09 -2.48
CA TYR A 50 13.16 -4.11 -3.52
C TYR A 50 14.16 -5.20 -3.12
N ASP A 51 14.00 -6.37 -3.73
CA ASP A 51 14.93 -7.49 -3.66
C ASP A 51 15.16 -8.09 -5.06
N ALA A 52 15.63 -9.34 -5.13
CA ALA A 52 15.89 -10.03 -6.38
C ALA A 52 14.63 -10.21 -7.23
N ASP A 53 13.47 -10.38 -6.60
CA ASP A 53 12.25 -10.88 -7.23
C ASP A 53 11.13 -9.84 -7.26
N THR A 54 11.09 -8.96 -6.26
CA THR A 54 9.97 -8.04 -6.05
C THR A 54 10.40 -6.61 -5.76
N ILE A 55 9.46 -5.70 -5.98
CA ILE A 55 9.50 -4.34 -5.46
C ILE A 55 8.32 -4.13 -4.50
N THR A 56 8.56 -3.37 -3.44
CA THR A 56 7.52 -2.83 -2.57
C THR A 56 7.30 -1.37 -2.94
N THR A 57 6.07 -0.99 -3.21
CA THR A 57 5.69 0.35 -3.68
C THR A 57 4.68 1.00 -2.75
N VAL A 58 4.58 2.33 -2.80
CA VAL A 58 3.48 3.12 -2.23
C VAL A 58 2.81 3.88 -3.37
N GLU A 59 1.51 3.69 -3.54
CA GLU A 59 0.73 4.11 -4.70
C GLU A 59 -0.54 4.80 -4.26
N GLY A 60 -0.87 5.94 -4.86
CA GLY A 60 -2.11 6.69 -4.60
C GLY A 60 -3.15 6.45 -5.68
N ASN A 61 -4.42 6.78 -5.39
CA ASN A 61 -5.57 6.49 -6.26
C ASN A 61 -5.57 5.03 -6.73
N THR A 62 -5.28 4.11 -5.80
CA THR A 62 -5.33 2.68 -6.09
C THR A 62 -6.18 1.94 -5.06
N ASN A 63 -6.37 0.65 -5.23
CA ASN A 63 -7.11 -0.23 -4.33
C ASN A 63 -6.39 -1.60 -4.23
N ASP A 64 -6.79 -2.42 -3.26
CA ASP A 64 -6.22 -3.77 -3.06
C ASP A 64 -6.54 -4.73 -4.22
N SER A 65 -7.49 -4.39 -5.11
CA SER A 65 -7.88 -5.20 -6.27
C SER A 65 -7.13 -4.87 -7.57
N GLY A 66 -6.23 -3.88 -7.56
CA GLY A 66 -5.36 -3.56 -8.71
C GLY A 66 -5.96 -2.64 -9.78
N SER A 67 -7.09 -1.98 -9.51
CA SER A 67 -7.67 -0.96 -10.40
C SER A 67 -6.97 0.41 -10.28
N THR A 68 -6.96 1.16 -11.38
CA THR A 68 -6.35 2.50 -11.57
C THR A 68 -7.17 3.64 -10.95
N GLU A 69 -8.43 3.40 -10.62
CA GLU A 69 -9.29 4.34 -9.87
C GLU A 69 -9.47 3.79 -8.46
N GLY A 70 -8.96 4.51 -7.45
CA GLY A 70 -8.79 3.97 -6.11
C GLY A 70 -9.27 4.87 -4.99
N ASP A 71 -9.48 4.28 -3.82
CA ASP A 71 -10.06 4.91 -2.64
C ASP A 71 -9.00 5.39 -1.64
N GLY A 72 -7.71 5.18 -1.90
CA GLY A 72 -6.67 5.54 -0.96
C GLY A 72 -5.24 5.39 -1.47
N VAL A 73 -4.32 5.40 -0.51
CA VAL A 73 -2.87 5.20 -0.70
C VAL A 73 -2.49 3.85 -0.11
N TYR A 74 -1.91 2.98 -0.93
CA TYR A 74 -1.65 1.59 -0.56
C TYR A 74 -0.21 1.19 -0.77
N ARG A 75 0.25 0.26 0.07
CA ARG A 75 1.52 -0.44 -0.13
C ARG A 75 1.26 -1.69 -0.94
N LYS A 76 2.02 -1.90 -2.02
CA LYS A 76 1.88 -3.08 -2.89
C LYS A 76 3.20 -3.81 -3.06
N SER A 77 3.10 -5.11 -3.30
CA SER A 77 4.20 -5.93 -3.79
C SER A 77 3.98 -6.19 -5.26
N ARG A 78 5.01 -5.96 -6.08
CA ARG A 78 4.98 -6.16 -7.53
C ARG A 78 6.17 -7.00 -7.96
N PRO A 79 6.03 -7.83 -9.01
CA PRO A 79 7.17 -8.52 -9.57
C PRO A 79 8.16 -7.49 -10.11
N ARG A 80 9.45 -7.73 -9.85
CA ARG A 80 10.53 -6.90 -10.37
C ARG A 80 10.75 -7.12 -11.87
N ARG A 81 10.41 -8.31 -12.37
CA ARG A 81 10.63 -8.75 -13.76
C ARG A 81 9.43 -9.57 -14.25
N GLY A 82 9.24 -9.59 -15.56
CA GLY A 82 8.22 -10.41 -16.21
C GLY A 82 6.82 -9.76 -16.21
N PRO A 83 5.77 -10.53 -16.54
CA PRO A 83 4.42 -9.99 -16.66
C PRO A 83 3.96 -9.27 -15.39
N GLY A 84 3.50 -8.03 -15.55
CA GLY A 84 3.04 -7.19 -14.43
C GLY A 84 4.13 -6.42 -13.69
N SER A 85 5.40 -6.53 -14.11
CA SER A 85 6.46 -5.64 -13.60
C SER A 85 6.28 -4.23 -14.15
N PRO A 86 6.86 -3.20 -13.49
CA PRO A 86 6.90 -1.87 -14.04
C PRO A 86 7.54 -1.81 -15.42
N TYR A 87 7.06 -0.87 -16.22
CA TYR A 87 7.64 -0.50 -17.51
C TYR A 87 9.04 0.10 -17.35
N GLY A 88 9.25 0.83 -16.26
CA GLY A 88 10.57 1.31 -15.86
C GLY A 88 10.46 2.33 -14.74
N TYR A 89 11.59 2.98 -14.47
CA TYR A 89 11.79 3.78 -13.27
C TYR A 89 12.48 5.11 -13.63
N GLY A 90 12.00 6.18 -13.00
CA GLY A 90 12.73 7.44 -12.98
C GLY A 90 13.89 7.37 -11.98
N VAL A 91 14.98 8.08 -12.27
CA VAL A 91 16.16 8.16 -11.41
C VAL A 91 16.23 9.55 -10.77
N PRO A 92 15.71 9.77 -9.55
CA PRO A 92 15.88 11.04 -8.85
C PRO A 92 17.36 11.36 -8.61
N ALA A 93 17.70 12.65 -8.58
CA ALA A 93 19.05 13.16 -8.38
C ALA A 93 19.17 13.59 -6.92
N PHE A 94 18.93 12.64 -6.01
CA PHE A 94 18.99 12.92 -4.58
C PHE A 94 20.38 13.43 -4.19
N PRO A 95 20.49 14.51 -3.40
CA PRO A 95 21.79 15.05 -2.97
C PRO A 95 22.69 14.01 -2.27
N GLU A 96 22.07 13.08 -1.53
CA GLU A 96 22.71 11.96 -0.83
C GLU A 96 23.10 10.78 -1.75
N GLY A 97 22.76 10.86 -3.04
CA GLY A 97 22.97 9.81 -4.02
C GLY A 97 21.79 8.84 -4.14
N THR A 98 21.88 7.98 -5.16
CA THR A 98 20.80 7.07 -5.55
C THR A 98 21.15 5.63 -5.22
N VAL A 99 20.20 4.90 -4.64
CA VAL A 99 20.32 3.46 -4.37
C VAL A 99 19.46 2.69 -5.37
N SER A 100 20.09 1.96 -6.27
CA SER A 100 19.40 1.22 -7.33
C SER A 100 20.02 -0.15 -7.56
N ALA A 101 19.19 -1.07 -8.06
CA ALA A 101 19.66 -2.35 -8.55
C ALA A 101 20.26 -2.28 -9.97
N ASP A 102 20.28 -1.10 -10.58
CA ASP A 102 20.98 -0.85 -11.85
C ASP A 102 22.49 -0.97 -11.65
N PRO A 103 23.19 -1.89 -12.35
CA PRO A 103 24.64 -1.98 -12.29
C PRO A 103 25.35 -0.66 -12.64
N ALA A 104 24.78 0.15 -13.53
CA ALA A 104 25.33 1.46 -13.89
C ALA A 104 25.19 2.50 -12.76
N LEU A 105 24.32 2.24 -11.78
CA LEU A 105 24.07 3.10 -10.61
C LEU A 105 24.49 2.42 -9.30
N GLY A 106 25.43 1.47 -9.37
CA GLY A 106 26.02 0.80 -8.19
C GLY A 106 25.51 -0.61 -7.91
N GLY A 107 24.42 -1.05 -8.55
CA GLY A 107 24.01 -2.46 -8.59
C GLY A 107 23.66 -3.08 -7.25
N VAL A 108 23.02 -2.33 -6.35
CA VAL A 108 22.64 -2.83 -5.03
C VAL A 108 21.57 -3.92 -5.19
N PRO A 109 21.80 -5.16 -4.74
CA PRO A 109 20.92 -6.28 -5.05
C PRO A 109 19.56 -6.20 -4.36
N ALA A 110 19.51 -5.59 -3.17
CA ALA A 110 18.30 -5.35 -2.40
C ALA A 110 18.47 -4.10 -1.53
N ALA A 111 17.42 -3.29 -1.43
CA ALA A 111 17.44 -2.09 -0.59
C ALA A 111 16.06 -1.76 -0.04
N ARG A 112 16.02 -1.01 1.05
CA ARG A 112 14.80 -0.57 1.73
C ARG A 112 15.07 0.77 2.41
N THR A 113 14.07 1.64 2.47
CA THR A 113 14.21 2.94 3.14
C THR A 113 14.41 2.75 4.65
N SER A 114 15.51 3.29 5.19
CA SER A 114 15.78 3.33 6.64
C SER A 114 14.76 4.27 7.31
N GLY A 115 13.77 3.67 7.96
CA GLY A 115 12.55 4.32 8.44
C GLY A 115 11.34 3.39 8.34
N GLN A 116 11.42 2.34 7.51
CA GLN A 116 10.55 1.19 7.62
C GLN A 116 11.08 0.26 8.70
N ALA A 117 10.46 0.34 9.87
CA ALA A 117 10.56 -0.70 10.86
C ALA A 117 10.18 -2.03 10.19
N THR A 118 11.12 -2.96 10.08
CA THR A 118 10.81 -4.39 9.97
C THR A 118 10.41 -4.95 11.33
N THR A 119 9.46 -4.27 11.97
CA THR A 119 8.65 -4.94 12.96
C THR A 119 7.47 -5.54 12.20
N PRO A 120 7.20 -6.87 12.28
CA PRO A 120 5.81 -7.29 12.26
C PRO A 120 5.06 -6.39 13.26
N PRO A 121 3.83 -5.93 13.00
CA PRO A 121 3.14 -5.07 13.94
C PRO A 121 2.93 -5.86 15.24
N SER A 122 3.85 -5.72 16.19
CA SER A 122 3.72 -6.25 17.54
C SER A 122 2.95 -5.27 18.43
N ALA A 123 2.50 -4.14 17.88
CA ALA A 123 1.51 -3.30 18.51
C ALA A 123 0.24 -3.31 17.65
N PRO A 124 -0.94 -3.56 18.24
CA PRO A 124 -2.20 -3.32 17.55
C PRO A 124 -2.22 -1.85 17.09
N PRO A 125 -2.74 -1.55 15.89
CA PRO A 125 -2.96 -0.18 15.47
C PRO A 125 -3.84 0.51 16.51
N ARG A 126 -3.58 1.80 16.75
CA ARG A 126 -4.40 2.61 17.66
C ARG A 126 -5.88 2.54 17.24
N TRP A 127 -6.77 2.48 18.24
CA TRP A 127 -8.21 2.48 17.97
C TRP A 127 -8.61 3.78 17.23
N PRO A 128 -9.46 3.71 16.18
CA PRO A 128 -9.74 4.82 15.25
C PRO A 128 -10.54 5.99 15.83
N GLY A 129 -10.92 5.96 17.11
CA GLY A 129 -11.66 7.06 17.72
C GLY A 129 -13.19 6.95 17.62
N ARG A 130 -13.72 5.93 16.94
CA ARG A 130 -15.18 5.72 16.81
C ARG A 130 -15.60 4.25 16.89
N TYR A 131 -16.82 4.03 17.37
CA TYR A 131 -17.43 2.70 17.46
C TYR A 131 -17.99 2.25 16.11
N LEU A 132 -17.51 1.10 15.62
CA LEU A 132 -18.06 0.48 14.41
C LEU A 132 -19.29 -0.35 14.79
N ARG A 133 -20.47 0.08 14.32
CA ARG A 133 -21.76 -0.54 14.63
C ARG A 133 -22.72 -0.31 13.48
N VAL A 134 -23.75 -1.14 13.39
CA VAL A 134 -24.86 -0.93 12.44
C VAL A 134 -25.50 0.42 12.74
N ARG A 135 -25.67 1.24 11.69
CA ARG A 135 -26.31 2.57 11.74
C ARG A 135 -27.10 2.80 10.45
N THR A 136 -27.91 3.85 10.46
CA THR A 136 -28.61 4.37 9.29
C THR A 136 -28.22 5.85 9.10
N PRO A 137 -27.60 6.25 7.97
CA PRO A 137 -27.09 5.38 6.90
C PRO A 137 -25.99 4.43 7.39
N MET A 138 -25.74 3.36 6.64
CA MET A 138 -24.75 2.35 6.99
C MET A 138 -23.37 2.98 7.14
N LEU A 139 -22.65 2.59 8.19
CA LEU A 139 -21.33 3.16 8.47
C LEU A 139 -20.33 2.66 7.42
N HIS A 140 -19.60 3.59 6.80
CA HIS A 140 -18.54 3.31 5.84
C HIS A 140 -17.23 3.97 6.25
N GLY A 141 -16.10 3.35 5.89
CA GLY A 141 -14.79 3.98 5.95
C GLY A 141 -13.63 3.01 6.09
N ASP A 142 -12.43 3.56 6.02
CA ASP A 142 -11.17 2.80 6.03
C ASP A 142 -10.97 2.01 7.33
N ASP A 143 -11.49 2.49 8.45
CA ASP A 143 -11.43 1.80 9.73
C ASP A 143 -12.31 0.54 9.77
N VAL A 144 -13.47 0.56 9.10
CA VAL A 144 -14.31 -0.62 8.89
C VAL A 144 -13.58 -1.63 8.01
N LEU A 145 -13.07 -1.16 6.87
CA LEU A 145 -12.35 -1.99 5.91
C LEU A 145 -11.13 -2.65 6.55
N MET A 146 -10.37 -1.89 7.33
CA MET A 146 -9.19 -2.35 8.06
C MET A 146 -9.51 -3.46 9.06
N TRP A 147 -10.57 -3.29 9.85
CA TRP A 147 -11.00 -4.34 10.79
C TRP A 147 -11.50 -5.59 10.06
N GLN A 148 -12.28 -5.43 8.98
CA GLN A 148 -12.75 -6.55 8.15
C GLN A 148 -11.57 -7.32 7.54
N ARG A 149 -10.60 -6.63 6.93
CA ARG A 149 -9.37 -7.25 6.38
C ARG A 149 -8.58 -7.97 7.47
N ARG A 150 -8.48 -7.39 8.66
CA ARG A 150 -7.79 -8.03 9.79
C ARG A 150 -8.48 -9.33 10.21
N LEU A 151 -9.81 -9.36 10.30
CA LEU A 151 -10.54 -10.57 10.62
C LEU A 151 -10.45 -11.61 9.49
N ALA A 152 -10.56 -11.20 8.23
CA ALA A 152 -10.37 -12.09 7.08
C ALA A 152 -8.98 -12.75 7.09
N ALA A 153 -7.92 -11.97 7.36
CA ALA A 153 -6.55 -12.47 7.48
C ALA A 153 -6.35 -13.45 8.65
N ARG A 154 -7.23 -13.40 9.66
CA ARG A 154 -7.28 -14.35 10.79
C ARG A 154 -8.19 -15.57 10.51
N GLY A 155 -8.68 -15.71 9.28
CA GLY A 155 -9.51 -16.84 8.86
C GLY A 155 -11.00 -16.70 9.20
N TRP A 156 -11.47 -15.51 9.57
CA TRP A 156 -12.92 -15.30 9.73
C TRP A 156 -13.58 -15.10 8.36
N SER A 157 -14.74 -15.73 8.16
CA SER A 157 -15.56 -15.53 6.97
C SER A 157 -16.28 -14.18 7.03
N ILE A 158 -15.65 -13.13 6.49
CA ILE A 158 -16.17 -11.76 6.45
C ILE A 158 -15.83 -11.08 5.12
N SER A 159 -16.77 -10.28 4.60
CA SER A 159 -16.54 -9.39 3.47
C SER A 159 -15.76 -8.14 3.92
N ALA A 160 -14.74 -7.75 3.16
CA ALA A 160 -13.95 -6.54 3.39
C ALA A 160 -14.31 -5.47 2.36
N ASP A 161 -15.50 -4.90 2.51
CA ASP A 161 -16.13 -3.92 1.61
C ASP A 161 -16.17 -2.50 2.18
N GLY A 162 -15.66 -2.29 3.40
CA GLY A 162 -15.66 -1.00 4.08
C GLY A 162 -17.02 -0.63 4.69
N TRP A 163 -18.04 -1.47 4.57
CA TRP A 163 -19.39 -1.20 5.06
C TRP A 163 -19.72 -2.03 6.31
N TYR A 164 -20.07 -1.35 7.40
CA TYR A 164 -20.46 -2.01 8.65
C TYR A 164 -21.96 -2.30 8.67
N GLY A 165 -22.33 -3.39 8.00
CA GLY A 165 -23.70 -3.90 7.95
C GLY A 165 -23.99 -5.04 8.96
N PRO A 166 -25.21 -5.62 8.89
CA PRO A 166 -25.60 -6.76 9.73
C PRO A 166 -24.62 -7.95 9.65
N SER A 167 -24.04 -8.22 8.48
CA SER A 167 -23.03 -9.28 8.30
C SER A 167 -21.76 -9.02 9.13
N SER A 168 -21.22 -7.80 9.07
CA SER A 168 -20.07 -7.38 9.89
C SER A 168 -20.38 -7.48 11.38
N ALA A 169 -21.57 -7.06 11.80
CA ALA A 169 -22.02 -7.19 13.19
C ALA A 169 -22.18 -8.66 13.64
N GLY A 170 -22.64 -9.55 12.75
CA GLY A 170 -22.72 -10.99 13.01
C GLY A 170 -21.34 -11.61 13.28
N VAL A 171 -20.37 -11.32 12.41
CA VAL A 171 -18.98 -11.76 12.60
C VAL A 171 -18.37 -11.14 13.86
N CYS A 172 -18.65 -9.86 14.13
CA CYS A 172 -18.18 -9.19 15.35
C CYS A 172 -18.64 -9.90 16.62
N ARG A 173 -19.91 -10.32 16.69
CA ARG A 173 -20.43 -11.08 17.84
C ARG A 173 -19.73 -12.42 18.01
N ALA A 174 -19.53 -13.16 16.92
CA ALA A 174 -18.82 -14.44 16.96
C ALA A 174 -17.37 -14.27 17.40
N PHE A 175 -16.70 -13.20 16.92
CA PHE A 175 -15.36 -12.81 17.34
C PHE A 175 -15.32 -12.48 18.84
N GLN A 176 -16.21 -11.61 19.31
CA GLN A 176 -16.31 -11.24 20.73
C GLN A 176 -16.52 -12.45 21.63
N GLN A 177 -17.42 -13.35 21.24
CA GLN A 177 -17.68 -14.59 21.98
C GLN A 177 -16.42 -15.46 22.10
N ARG A 178 -15.68 -15.66 20.99
CA ARG A 178 -14.44 -16.45 20.99
C ARG A 178 -13.33 -15.84 21.84
N HIS A 179 -13.33 -14.52 21.99
CA HIS A 179 -12.30 -13.77 22.72
C HIS A 179 -12.73 -13.35 24.15
N GLY A 180 -13.89 -13.82 24.65
CA GLY A 180 -14.37 -13.52 26.00
C GLY A 180 -14.71 -12.04 26.22
N LEU A 181 -15.13 -11.34 25.16
CA LEU A 181 -15.52 -9.93 25.19
C LEU A 181 -17.04 -9.79 25.34
N ALA A 182 -17.51 -8.58 25.66
CA ALA A 182 -18.94 -8.24 25.58
C ALA A 182 -19.46 -8.49 24.15
N VAL A 183 -20.51 -9.30 24.01
CA VAL A 183 -21.07 -9.72 22.72
C VAL A 183 -22.16 -8.76 22.27
N ASP A 184 -21.78 -7.54 21.89
CA ASP A 184 -22.68 -6.47 21.47
C ASP A 184 -22.70 -6.25 19.94
N GLY A 185 -21.77 -6.86 19.21
CA GLY A 185 -21.60 -6.66 17.77
C GLY A 185 -21.05 -5.28 17.42
N VAL A 186 -20.37 -4.62 18.36
CA VAL A 186 -19.76 -3.30 18.23
C VAL A 186 -18.23 -3.40 18.34
N VAL A 187 -17.53 -2.81 17.38
CA VAL A 187 -16.07 -2.71 17.43
C VAL A 187 -15.69 -1.46 18.24
N GLY A 188 -15.55 -1.65 19.56
CA GLY A 188 -14.93 -0.68 20.47
C GLY A 188 -13.42 -0.95 20.69
N PRO A 189 -12.75 -0.20 21.58
CA PRO A 189 -11.32 -0.33 21.83
C PRO A 189 -10.86 -1.76 22.19
N ALA A 190 -11.64 -2.47 23.01
CA ALA A 190 -11.32 -3.84 23.41
C ALA A 190 -11.44 -4.84 22.24
N THR A 191 -12.55 -4.79 21.48
CA THR A 191 -12.75 -5.59 20.27
C THR A 191 -11.68 -5.32 19.23
N TRP A 192 -11.30 -4.05 19.08
CA TRP A 192 -10.22 -3.64 18.20
C TRP A 192 -8.88 -4.23 18.66
N ALA A 193 -8.47 -4.02 19.91
CA ALA A 193 -7.21 -4.58 20.41
C ALA A 193 -7.12 -6.10 20.23
N ALA A 194 -8.18 -6.84 20.54
CA ALA A 194 -8.24 -8.28 20.37
C ALA A 194 -8.09 -8.72 18.89
N ALA A 195 -8.53 -7.92 17.92
CA ALA A 195 -8.36 -8.26 16.51
C ALA A 195 -6.87 -8.30 16.12
N TRP A 196 -5.97 -7.69 16.88
CA TRP A 196 -4.52 -7.69 16.63
C TRP A 196 -3.69 -8.47 17.66
N SER A 197 -4.32 -9.19 18.61
CA SER A 197 -3.64 -10.11 19.54
C SER A 197 -3.39 -11.49 18.96
#